data_AF-A0A1F7D0W5-F1
#
_entry.id   AF-A0A1F7D0W5-F1
#
_cell.length_a   1.000
_cell.length_b   1.000
_cell.length_c   1.000
_cell.angle_alpha   90.00
_cell.angle_beta   90.00
_cell.angle_gamma   90.00
#
_symmetry.space_group_name_H-M   'P 1'
#
loop_
_entity.id
_entity.type
_entity.pdbx_description
1 polymer ?
#
loop_
_entity_poly.entity_id
_entity_poly.type
_entity_poly.pdbx_seq_one_letter_code
_entity_poly.pdbx_strand_id
1 'polypeptide(L)'
;MIFDSPNQHGAKYDEDGNIILPSDDSGGHSSEHVLEEGTWTSIDDENAGSAEPPRSSRLTRRRNQPASIWQDARTKMHNVFQGLTEEGASQYRWSIRRMQRNSTAAYRTLGRSLGILWSFLTQPVWIVNPRKQSAKQYSRLTLFVLDTVRFGGTFAALFVFLFVSLNYQSFWQITQSYFNPVNYIHSANSRVSATQSALKEKLLRSPTLATAGSNNGDLLALLPGVGPPENRMIIPKLDLNIPLVTPSYQALLSENWEGLEKDIQDALQLGVVHYPGTARPGQAGNFFVTGHSSYYPWAPGKYKNVFARLHELNVGDEFWVYYGGDKYRYIIRKEEEVKPTNVNVLDQPVSRRTATLMTCTPVGTTLRRLILAAEEVDPLTGTSLIVGQQHAKPLPKINVESLPI
;
A
#
# COMPACT_ATOMS: atom_id res chain seq x y z
N MET A 1 39.34 -0.14 -1.90
CA MET A 1 39.57 -1.16 -2.94
C MET A 1 38.79 -2.40 -2.55
N ILE A 2 37.78 -2.73 -3.37
CA ILE A 2 37.59 -4.04 -4.05
C ILE A 2 37.01 -5.09 -3.09
N PHE A 3 35.67 -5.18 -3.01
CA PHE A 3 34.78 -6.04 -3.81
C PHE A 3 35.00 -7.54 -3.53
N ASP A 4 34.02 -8.15 -2.87
CA ASP A 4 33.76 -9.58 -2.97
C ASP A 4 32.35 -9.76 -3.51
N SER A 5 32.24 -10.57 -4.57
CA SER A 5 31.03 -10.81 -5.37
C SER A 5 30.38 -12.15 -4.98
N PRO A 6 29.08 -12.34 -5.27
CA PRO A 6 28.25 -13.37 -4.65
C PRO A 6 28.37 -14.74 -5.32
N ASN A 7 28.14 -15.79 -4.52
CA ASN A 7 27.97 -17.18 -4.93
C ASN A 7 27.06 -17.31 -6.17
N GLN A 8 27.62 -17.82 -7.27
CA GLN A 8 26.88 -18.30 -8.43
C GLN A 8 26.44 -19.75 -8.20
N HIS A 9 25.14 -19.97 -8.00
CA HIS A 9 24.52 -21.27 -8.24
C HIS A 9 23.56 -21.12 -9.42
N GLY A 10 24.10 -21.24 -10.63
CA GLY A 10 23.31 -21.37 -11.86
C GLY A 10 23.36 -22.81 -12.36
N ALA A 11 22.22 -23.39 -12.69
CA ALA A 11 22.16 -24.66 -13.43
C ALA A 11 22.75 -24.45 -14.84
N LYS A 12 23.51 -25.44 -15.34
CA LYS A 12 24.01 -25.44 -16.71
C LYS A 12 23.01 -26.12 -17.63
N TYR A 13 22.85 -25.56 -18.83
CA TYR A 13 21.93 -26.05 -19.86
C TYR A 13 22.73 -26.44 -21.10
N ASP A 14 22.25 -27.43 -21.86
CA ASP A 14 22.77 -27.75 -23.20
C ASP A 14 22.22 -26.80 -24.28
N GLU A 15 22.67 -26.95 -25.53
CA GLU A 15 22.26 -26.10 -26.66
C GLU A 15 20.76 -26.21 -27.00
N ASP A 16 20.08 -27.25 -26.50
CA ASP A 16 18.64 -27.48 -26.64
C ASP A 16 17.84 -27.04 -25.41
N GLY A 17 18.50 -26.49 -24.38
CA GLY A 17 17.86 -25.91 -23.19
C GLY A 17 17.52 -26.90 -22.08
N ASN A 18 18.09 -28.11 -22.07
CA ASN A 18 17.89 -29.09 -21.00
C ASN A 18 18.93 -28.95 -19.88
N ILE A 19 18.52 -29.17 -18.63
CA ILE A 19 19.39 -29.06 -17.45
C ILE A 19 20.35 -30.25 -17.38
N ILE A 20 21.66 -29.95 -17.30
CA ILE A 20 22.71 -30.95 -17.13
C ILE A 20 22.93 -31.20 -15.64
N LEU A 21 22.60 -32.40 -15.16
CA LEU A 21 22.86 -32.83 -13.78
C LEU A 21 24.31 -33.35 -13.63
N PRO A 22 25.02 -33.04 -12.53
CA PRO A 22 26.35 -33.59 -12.28
C PRO A 22 26.25 -35.09 -11.93
N SER A 23 27.12 -35.90 -12.52
CA SER A 23 27.23 -37.34 -12.22
C SER A 23 28.07 -37.54 -10.96
N ASP A 24 27.50 -38.16 -9.92
CA ASP A 24 28.20 -38.52 -8.68
C ASP A 24 28.99 -39.83 -8.86
N ASP A 25 30.32 -39.72 -8.79
CA ASP A 25 31.24 -40.83 -8.55
C ASP A 25 31.58 -40.85 -7.05
N SER A 26 31.08 -41.84 -6.30
CA SER A 26 31.79 -42.44 -5.14
C SER A 26 30.99 -43.59 -4.55
N GLY A 27 31.64 -44.76 -4.47
CA GLY A 27 31.02 -46.03 -4.08
C GLY A 27 30.90 -46.28 -2.57
N GLY A 28 29.96 -47.19 -2.25
CA GLY A 28 30.14 -48.32 -1.34
C GLY A 28 30.19 -48.06 0.18
N HIS A 29 29.08 -48.33 0.89
CA HIS A 29 28.89 -49.64 1.55
C HIS A 29 27.48 -49.82 2.15
N SER A 30 27.12 -51.09 2.17
CA SER A 30 25.84 -51.79 2.33
C SER A 30 25.32 -51.99 3.76
N SER A 31 24.00 -52.02 3.92
CA SER A 31 23.16 -53.05 4.60
C SER A 31 21.72 -52.51 4.68
N GLU A 32 20.78 -52.89 3.80
CA GLU A 32 20.03 -54.16 3.67
C GLU A 32 18.95 -54.37 4.74
N HIS A 33 17.68 -54.19 4.32
CA HIS A 33 16.41 -54.86 4.72
C HIS A 33 15.25 -53.99 4.15
N VAL A 34 14.62 -54.23 2.98
CA VAL A 34 13.86 -55.37 2.42
C VAL A 34 12.34 -55.32 2.75
N LEU A 35 11.55 -55.48 1.67
CA LEU A 35 10.08 -55.67 1.47
C LEU A 35 9.24 -54.39 1.28
N GLU A 36 8.37 -54.24 0.28
CA GLU A 36 7.98 -55.05 -0.90
C GLU A 36 7.05 -54.15 -1.76
N GLU A 37 7.28 -54.06 -3.08
CA GLU A 37 6.33 -53.46 -4.03
C GLU A 37 5.64 -54.57 -4.84
N GLY A 38 4.31 -54.60 -4.76
CA GLY A 38 3.46 -55.55 -5.48
C GLY A 38 2.94 -55.00 -6.80
N THR A 39 3.43 -55.59 -7.89
CA THR A 39 2.69 -56.10 -9.06
C THR A 39 1.83 -55.13 -9.88
N TRP A 40 2.42 -54.68 -11.00
CA TRP A 40 1.73 -54.59 -12.29
C TRP A 40 2.26 -55.68 -13.22
N THR A 41 1.42 -56.65 -13.54
CA THR A 41 1.70 -57.71 -14.52
C THR A 41 1.30 -57.28 -15.94
N SER A 42 2.23 -57.57 -16.85
CA SER A 42 2.22 -57.48 -18.30
C SER A 42 1.29 -58.47 -18.99
N ILE A 43 0.87 -58.13 -20.22
CA ILE A 43 0.60 -59.04 -21.35
C ILE A 43 0.98 -58.24 -22.60
N ASP A 44 2.21 -58.36 -23.11
CA ASP A 44 2.66 -59.29 -24.17
C ASP A 44 2.09 -58.97 -25.55
N ASP A 45 2.90 -58.30 -26.39
CA ASP A 45 2.79 -58.34 -27.84
C ASP A 45 3.98 -59.15 -28.38
N GLU A 46 3.65 -60.30 -28.98
CA GLU A 46 4.59 -61.16 -29.69
C GLU A 46 4.99 -60.58 -31.06
N ASN A 47 6.24 -60.87 -31.36
CA ASN A 47 7.03 -60.53 -32.53
C ASN A 47 6.57 -61.27 -33.79
N ALA A 48 6.42 -60.60 -34.95
CA ALA A 48 6.62 -61.25 -36.26
C ALA A 48 6.73 -60.24 -37.43
N GLY A 49 7.95 -60.11 -37.95
CA GLY A 49 8.30 -60.41 -39.35
C GLY A 49 7.43 -59.88 -40.50
N SER A 50 8.06 -59.05 -41.33
CA SER A 50 7.70 -58.69 -42.70
C SER A 50 7.25 -59.86 -43.59
N ALA A 51 6.03 -59.76 -44.16
CA ALA A 51 5.64 -60.34 -45.46
C ALA A 51 4.37 -59.64 -46.02
N GLU A 52 4.28 -59.56 -47.35
CA GLU A 52 3.42 -58.72 -48.21
C GLU A 52 1.90 -59.12 -48.33
N PRO A 53 1.03 -58.36 -49.07
CA PRO A 53 -0.41 -58.06 -48.82
C PRO A 53 -1.38 -59.10 -49.48
N PRO A 54 -2.76 -59.05 -49.46
CA PRO A 54 -3.65 -57.86 -49.53
C PRO A 54 -5.08 -57.89 -48.89
N ARG A 55 -5.72 -56.70 -48.94
CA ARG A 55 -7.17 -56.39 -49.12
C ARG A 55 -8.26 -57.01 -48.22
N SER A 56 -9.03 -56.07 -47.66
CA SER A 56 -10.51 -55.91 -47.72
C SER A 56 -11.34 -56.07 -46.43
N SER A 57 -12.10 -54.99 -46.17
CA SER A 57 -13.45 -54.96 -45.60
C SER A 57 -13.68 -55.54 -44.19
N ARG A 58 -14.02 -54.67 -43.23
CA ARG A 58 -15.41 -54.46 -42.79
C ARG A 58 -15.48 -53.49 -41.62
N LEU A 59 -16.19 -52.39 -41.88
CA LEU A 59 -16.97 -51.67 -40.87
C LEU A 59 -17.85 -52.68 -40.10
N THR A 60 -17.82 -52.67 -38.77
CA THR A 60 -19.01 -52.52 -37.88
C THR A 60 -18.69 -52.87 -36.41
N ARG A 61 -19.40 -52.16 -35.51
CA ARG A 61 -19.58 -52.37 -34.04
C ARG A 61 -18.44 -51.81 -33.16
N ARG A 62 -18.68 -50.98 -32.12
CA ARG A 62 -19.91 -50.64 -31.38
C ARG A 62 -19.70 -49.31 -30.62
N ARG A 63 -20.72 -48.46 -30.68
CA ARG A 63 -20.90 -47.19 -29.95
C ARG A 63 -21.21 -47.46 -28.46
N ASN A 64 -20.73 -46.58 -27.57
CA ASN A 64 -21.12 -46.29 -26.17
C ASN A 64 -20.08 -46.62 -25.09
N GLN A 65 -19.29 -45.63 -24.63
CA GLN A 65 -18.90 -45.44 -23.20
C GLN A 65 -18.32 -44.02 -22.94
N PRO A 66 -19.14 -43.01 -22.56
CA PRO A 66 -18.60 -41.80 -21.92
C PRO A 66 -19.03 -41.62 -20.45
N ALA A 67 -19.91 -42.46 -19.90
CA ALA A 67 -20.49 -42.24 -18.56
C ALA A 67 -19.64 -42.75 -17.38
N SER A 68 -18.79 -43.76 -17.58
CA SER A 68 -18.02 -44.41 -16.51
C SER A 68 -16.82 -43.59 -16.02
N ILE A 69 -16.17 -42.84 -16.91
CA ILE A 69 -14.97 -42.05 -16.59
C ILE A 69 -15.30 -40.87 -15.66
N TRP A 70 -16.43 -40.21 -15.88
CA TRP A 70 -16.88 -39.08 -15.06
C TRP A 70 -17.30 -39.48 -13.65
N GLN A 71 -17.86 -40.69 -13.49
CA GLN A 71 -18.21 -41.22 -12.19
C GLN A 71 -16.95 -41.57 -11.37
N ASP A 72 -15.95 -42.16 -12.01
CA ASP A 72 -14.69 -42.52 -11.35
C ASP A 72 -13.89 -41.29 -10.91
N ALA A 73 -13.82 -40.26 -11.77
CA ALA A 73 -13.18 -38.98 -11.46
C ALA A 73 -13.89 -38.24 -10.30
N ARG A 74 -15.23 -38.25 -10.29
CA ARG A 74 -16.04 -37.64 -9.21
C ARG A 74 -15.79 -38.32 -7.86
N THR A 75 -15.68 -39.64 -7.86
CA THR A 75 -15.50 -40.43 -6.62
C THR A 75 -14.10 -40.22 -6.05
N LYS A 76 -13.07 -40.19 -6.89
CA LYS A 76 -11.68 -39.86 -6.48
C LYS A 76 -11.56 -38.44 -5.92
N MET A 77 -12.16 -37.44 -6.58
CA MET A 77 -12.17 -36.07 -6.06
C MET A 77 -12.88 -35.95 -4.71
N HIS A 78 -13.97 -36.69 -4.51
CA HIS A 78 -14.69 -36.67 -3.24
C HIS A 78 -13.84 -37.23 -2.10
N ASN A 79 -13.11 -38.32 -2.33
CA ASN A 79 -12.26 -38.95 -1.32
C ASN A 79 -11.03 -38.09 -0.96
N VAL A 80 -10.41 -37.44 -1.96
CA VAL A 80 -9.31 -36.49 -1.71
C VAL A 80 -9.80 -35.28 -0.91
N PHE A 81 -10.98 -34.75 -1.25
CA PHE A 81 -11.56 -33.64 -0.51
C PHE A 81 -11.91 -34.02 0.93
N GLN A 82 -12.49 -35.20 1.14
CA GLN A 82 -12.74 -35.71 2.50
C GLN A 82 -11.45 -35.85 3.30
N GLY A 83 -10.40 -36.47 2.72
CA GLY A 83 -9.09 -36.61 3.37
C GLY A 83 -8.47 -35.27 3.76
N LEU A 84 -8.49 -34.28 2.86
CA LEU A 84 -7.97 -32.93 3.14
C LEU A 84 -8.77 -32.21 4.24
N THR A 85 -10.09 -32.38 4.27
CA THR A 85 -10.92 -31.78 5.32
C THR A 85 -10.71 -32.43 6.67
N GLU A 86 -10.54 -33.76 6.72
CA GLU A 86 -10.29 -34.50 7.96
C GLU A 86 -8.89 -34.21 8.50
N GLU A 87 -7.89 -34.19 7.63
CA GLU A 87 -6.52 -33.85 7.98
C GLU A 87 -6.42 -32.39 8.44
N GLY A 88 -7.03 -31.44 7.70
CA GLY A 88 -7.11 -30.04 8.09
C GLY A 88 -7.84 -29.82 9.42
N ALA A 89 -8.94 -30.54 9.66
CA ALA A 89 -9.65 -30.50 10.94
C ALA A 89 -8.82 -31.06 12.09
N SER A 90 -8.03 -32.11 11.85
CA SER A 90 -7.14 -32.70 12.86
C SER A 90 -5.98 -31.77 13.22
N GLN A 91 -5.37 -31.12 12.22
CA GLN A 91 -4.29 -30.15 12.41
C GLN A 91 -4.78 -28.90 13.15
N TYR A 92 -5.98 -28.42 12.83
CA TYR A 92 -6.63 -27.29 13.52
C TYR A 92 -6.94 -27.61 15.00
N ARG A 93 -7.45 -28.80 15.28
CA ARG A 93 -7.69 -29.24 16.67
C ARG A 93 -6.38 -29.36 17.45
N TRP A 94 -5.30 -29.83 16.82
CA TRP A 94 -3.99 -29.95 17.46
C TRP A 94 -3.35 -28.58 17.73
N SER A 95 -3.46 -27.62 16.81
CA SER A 95 -2.93 -26.26 17.00
C SER A 95 -3.63 -25.53 18.15
N ILE A 96 -4.96 -25.65 18.26
CA ILE A 96 -5.73 -25.09 19.39
C ILE A 96 -5.30 -25.72 20.72
N ARG A 97 -5.17 -27.05 20.78
CA ARG A 97 -4.72 -27.75 22.00
C ARG A 97 -3.30 -27.35 22.39
N ARG A 98 -2.40 -27.16 21.41
CA ARG A 98 -1.03 -26.70 21.63
C ARG A 98 -0.99 -25.26 22.13
N MET A 99 -1.80 -24.37 21.56
CA MET A 99 -1.96 -22.99 22.00
C MET A 99 -2.51 -22.90 23.44
N GLN A 100 -3.47 -23.74 23.81
CA GLN A 100 -3.99 -23.82 25.17
C GLN A 100 -2.93 -24.31 26.18
N ARG A 101 -2.12 -25.32 25.81
CA ARG A 101 -1.01 -25.80 26.66
C ARG A 101 0.10 -24.75 26.81
N ASN A 102 0.48 -24.08 25.73
CA ASN A 102 1.52 -23.05 25.75
C ASN A 102 1.07 -21.80 26.52
N SER A 103 -0.19 -21.37 26.36
CA SER A 103 -0.73 -20.24 27.12
C SER A 103 -0.81 -20.54 28.61
N THR A 104 -1.31 -21.72 29.01
CA THR A 104 -1.35 -22.10 30.43
C THR A 104 0.05 -22.22 31.05
N ALA A 105 1.04 -22.73 30.31
CA ALA A 105 2.44 -22.72 30.73
C ALA A 105 2.99 -21.29 30.86
N ALA A 106 2.70 -20.41 29.90
CA ALA A 106 3.11 -19.01 29.93
C ALA A 106 2.49 -18.25 31.11
N TYR A 107 1.20 -18.43 31.39
CA TYR A 107 0.53 -17.84 32.55
C TYR A 107 1.13 -18.30 33.88
N ARG A 108 1.49 -19.59 34.01
CA ARG A 108 2.15 -20.11 35.21
C ARG A 108 3.56 -19.52 35.39
N THR A 109 4.33 -19.41 34.32
CA THR A 109 5.67 -18.82 34.35
C THR A 109 5.61 -17.32 34.68
N LEU A 110 4.70 -16.57 34.04
CA LEU A 110 4.46 -15.16 34.35
C LEU A 110 4.01 -14.96 35.80
N GLY A 111 3.10 -15.79 36.31
CA GLY A 111 2.67 -15.72 37.71
C GLY A 111 3.81 -15.94 38.70
N ARG A 112 4.71 -16.90 38.42
CA ARG A 112 5.92 -17.12 39.25
C ARG A 112 6.87 -15.93 39.19
N SER A 113 7.14 -15.41 37.99
CA SER A 113 8.00 -14.23 37.81
C SER A 113 7.44 -12.98 38.49
N LEU A 114 6.13 -12.75 38.39
CA LEU A 114 5.43 -11.67 39.09
C LEU A 114 5.49 -11.85 40.61
N GLY A 115 5.36 -13.08 41.12
CA GLY A 115 5.52 -13.37 42.54
C GLY A 115 6.92 -13.04 43.07
N ILE A 116 7.97 -13.41 42.31
CA ILE A 116 9.36 -13.08 42.65
C ILE A 116 9.57 -11.57 42.65
N LEU A 117 9.12 -10.87 41.60
CA LEU A 117 9.19 -9.41 41.52
C LEU A 117 8.41 -8.73 42.64
N TRP A 118 7.22 -9.22 42.98
CA TRP A 118 6.41 -8.68 44.07
C TRP A 118 7.11 -8.85 45.42
N SER A 119 7.69 -10.03 45.67
CA SER A 119 8.46 -10.27 46.89
C SER A 119 9.68 -9.35 46.98
N PHE A 120 10.37 -9.09 45.87
CA PHE A 120 11.52 -8.18 45.81
C PHE A 120 11.10 -6.72 46.03
N LEU A 121 10.03 -6.26 45.39
CA LEU A 121 9.54 -4.88 45.49
C LEU A 121 9.00 -4.54 46.89
N THR A 122 8.49 -5.54 47.61
CA THR A 122 7.97 -5.38 48.98
C THR A 122 9.05 -5.54 50.05
N GLN A 123 10.30 -5.86 49.70
CA GLN A 123 11.39 -5.96 50.68
C GLN A 123 11.61 -4.63 51.41
N PRO A 124 11.75 -4.67 52.74
CA PRO A 124 12.01 -3.47 53.52
C PRO A 124 13.46 -3.01 53.35
N VAL A 125 13.64 -1.70 53.20
CA VAL A 125 14.92 -1.02 53.12
C VAL A 125 14.95 0.09 54.15
N TRP A 126 16.02 0.14 54.92
CA TRP A 126 16.23 1.15 55.96
C TRP A 126 17.05 2.29 55.40
N ILE A 127 16.52 3.51 55.49
CA ILE A 127 17.25 4.71 55.10
C ILE A 127 17.46 5.56 56.34
N VAL A 128 18.73 5.82 56.64
CA VAL A 128 19.15 6.70 57.72
C VAL A 128 19.27 8.10 57.15
N ASN A 129 18.48 9.04 57.68
CA ASN A 129 18.65 10.45 57.34
C ASN A 129 19.71 11.06 58.26
N PRO A 130 20.88 11.50 57.74
CA PRO A 130 21.98 12.02 58.56
C PRO A 130 21.58 13.24 59.42
N ARG A 131 20.56 14.01 58.97
CA ARG A 131 20.11 15.24 59.63
C ARG A 131 19.07 15.02 60.74
N LYS A 132 18.41 13.85 60.78
CA LYS A 132 17.32 13.57 61.73
C LYS A 132 17.61 12.39 62.66
N GLN A 133 18.81 11.80 62.56
CA GLN A 133 19.32 10.68 63.39
C GLN A 133 18.29 9.55 63.64
N SER A 134 17.36 9.33 62.71
CA SER A 134 16.30 8.34 62.82
C SER A 134 16.25 7.54 61.52
N ALA A 135 16.22 6.21 61.67
CA ALA A 135 16.06 5.29 60.56
C ALA A 135 14.55 5.15 60.25
N LYS A 136 14.18 5.37 58.99
CA LYS A 136 12.82 5.10 58.51
C LYS A 136 12.83 3.93 57.55
N GLN A 137 11.84 3.07 57.69
CA GLN A 137 11.66 1.88 56.85
C GLN A 137 10.78 2.22 55.67
N TYR A 138 11.25 1.90 54.47
CA TYR A 138 10.50 2.02 53.22
C TYR A 138 10.52 0.69 52.47
N SER A 139 9.52 0.42 51.63
CA SER A 139 9.62 -0.66 50.67
C SER A 139 10.43 -0.21 49.44
N ARG A 140 11.07 -1.15 48.73
CA ARG A 140 11.76 -0.85 47.47
C ARG A 140 10.82 -0.21 46.44
N LEU A 141 9.56 -0.63 46.41
CA LEU A 141 8.52 -0.03 45.58
C LEU A 141 8.30 1.44 45.94
N THR A 142 8.17 1.76 47.23
CA THR A 142 7.95 3.14 47.68
C THR A 142 9.13 4.04 47.29
N LEU A 143 10.35 3.53 47.41
CA LEU A 143 11.54 4.27 47.00
C LEU A 143 11.61 4.48 45.50
N PHE A 144 11.34 3.44 44.72
CA PHE A 144 11.29 3.52 43.27
C PHE A 144 10.25 4.54 42.79
N VAL A 145 9.05 4.56 43.39
CA VAL A 145 8.00 5.54 43.05
C VAL A 145 8.44 6.95 43.43
N LEU A 146 9.04 7.13 44.61
CA LEU A 146 9.51 8.44 45.07
C LEU A 146 10.61 9.00 44.15
N ASP A 147 11.56 8.15 43.73
CA ASP A 147 12.59 8.52 42.76
C ASP A 147 11.99 8.79 41.38
N THR A 148 11.06 7.96 40.90
CA THR A 148 10.38 8.16 39.61
C THR A 148 9.64 9.49 39.56
N VAL A 149 8.93 9.85 40.63
CA VAL A 149 8.23 11.14 40.74
C VAL A 149 9.23 12.30 40.79
N ARG A 150 10.33 12.17 41.54
CA ARG A 150 11.36 13.20 41.64
C ARG A 150 12.05 13.44 40.30
N PHE A 151 12.51 12.37 39.65
CA PHE A 151 13.17 12.43 38.34
C PHE A 151 12.18 12.87 37.25
N GLY A 152 11.00 12.27 37.19
CA GLY A 152 9.94 12.63 36.24
C GLY A 152 9.50 14.09 36.39
N GLY A 153 9.39 14.60 37.62
CA GLY A 153 9.09 16.00 37.90
C GLY A 153 10.18 16.94 37.40
N THR A 154 11.46 16.62 37.66
CA THR A 154 12.58 17.44 37.14
C THR A 154 12.65 17.42 35.61
N PHE A 155 12.41 16.27 34.99
CA PHE A 155 12.36 16.13 33.54
C PHE A 155 11.20 16.94 32.95
N ALA A 156 10.00 16.85 33.52
CA ALA A 156 8.84 17.61 33.08
C ALA A 156 9.07 19.12 33.20
N ALA A 157 9.67 19.58 34.30
CA ALA A 157 10.00 21.00 34.49
C ALA A 157 11.00 21.50 33.44
N LEU A 158 12.08 20.75 33.19
CA LEU A 158 13.05 21.06 32.15
C LEU A 158 12.42 21.03 30.76
N PHE A 159 11.56 20.06 30.48
CA PHE A 159 10.85 19.95 29.22
C PHE A 159 9.93 21.16 28.99
N VAL A 160 9.12 21.55 29.98
CA VAL A 160 8.25 22.74 29.88
C VAL A 160 9.08 24.00 29.67
N PHE A 161 10.17 24.16 30.42
CA PHE A 161 11.07 25.30 30.26
C PHE A 161 11.69 25.36 28.86
N LEU A 162 12.24 24.25 28.38
CA LEU A 162 12.85 24.14 27.05
C LEU A 162 11.82 24.35 25.95
N PHE A 163 10.63 23.75 26.10
CA PHE A 163 9.53 23.85 25.13
C PHE A 163 9.05 25.29 24.99
N VAL A 164 8.86 26.00 26.10
CA VAL A 164 8.48 27.42 26.09
C VAL A 164 9.60 28.28 25.51
N SER A 165 10.85 28.00 25.85
CA SER A 165 12.01 28.75 25.34
C SER A 165 12.19 28.60 23.83
N LEU A 166 12.20 27.37 23.31
CA LEU A 166 12.38 27.09 21.88
C LEU A 166 11.21 27.58 21.02
N ASN A 167 10.01 27.62 21.59
CA ASN A 167 8.80 28.08 20.89
C ASN A 167 8.37 29.49 21.33
N TYR A 168 9.25 30.26 21.97
CA TYR A 168 8.92 31.58 22.52
C TYR A 168 8.31 32.52 21.46
N GLN A 169 8.82 32.46 20.22
CA GLN A 169 8.30 33.28 19.13
C GLN A 169 6.83 32.98 18.81
N SER A 170 6.43 31.71 18.79
CA SER A 170 5.04 31.29 18.56
C SER A 170 4.15 31.67 19.75
N PHE A 171 4.62 31.47 20.98
CA PHE A 171 3.89 31.88 22.18
C PHE A 171 3.68 33.40 22.24
N TRP A 172 4.68 34.19 21.88
CA TRP A 172 4.57 35.65 21.83
C TRP A 172 3.60 36.12 20.76
N GLN A 173 3.58 35.48 19.59
CA GLN A 173 2.62 35.78 18.52
C GLN A 173 1.18 35.48 18.91
N ILE A 174 0.94 34.34 19.58
CA ILE A 174 -0.38 33.96 20.10
C ILE A 174 -0.81 34.91 21.22
N THR A 175 0.11 35.28 22.11
CA THR A 175 -0.22 36.20 23.22
C THR A 175 -0.59 37.58 22.67
N GLN A 176 0.14 38.09 21.68
CA GLN A 176 -0.17 39.35 21.00
C GLN A 176 -1.53 39.33 20.31
N SER A 177 -1.97 38.19 19.74
CA SER A 177 -3.28 38.09 19.08
C SER A 177 -4.45 38.13 20.06
N TYR A 178 -4.26 37.73 21.32
CA TYR A 178 -5.26 37.90 22.38
C TYR A 178 -5.39 39.34 22.86
N PHE A 179 -4.30 40.12 22.86
CA PHE A 179 -4.33 41.51 23.35
C PHE A 179 -4.64 42.55 22.25
N ASN A 180 -4.33 42.28 20.98
CA ASN A 180 -4.56 43.21 19.87
C ASN A 180 -5.03 42.49 18.58
N PRO A 181 -6.28 42.00 18.51
CA PRO A 181 -6.80 41.23 17.38
C PRO A 181 -6.83 42.01 16.04
N VAL A 182 -6.85 43.34 16.10
CA VAL A 182 -6.97 44.22 14.92
C VAL A 182 -5.69 44.25 14.07
N ASN A 183 -4.51 44.11 14.67
CA ASN A 183 -3.23 44.22 13.95
C ASN A 183 -2.87 42.95 13.17
N TYR A 184 -3.41 41.79 13.58
CA TYR A 184 -3.16 40.52 12.89
C TYR A 184 -3.79 40.49 11.49
N ILE A 185 -5.01 41.02 11.35
CA ILE A 185 -5.75 41.09 10.07
C ILE A 185 -5.06 42.01 9.06
N HIS A 186 -4.49 43.14 9.51
CA HIS A 186 -3.73 44.04 8.63
C HIS A 186 -2.42 43.41 8.12
N SER A 187 -1.77 42.55 8.90
CA SER A 187 -0.51 41.90 8.52
C SER A 187 -0.67 40.75 7.52
N ALA A 188 -1.81 40.03 7.56
CA ALA A 188 -2.12 38.97 6.61
C ALA A 188 -2.46 39.55 5.22
N ASN A 189 -3.30 40.59 5.17
CA ASN A 189 -3.69 41.25 3.91
C ASN A 189 -2.52 41.97 3.23
N SER A 190 -1.60 42.56 4.00
CA SER A 190 -0.41 43.23 3.44
C SER A 190 0.61 42.25 2.86
N ARG A 191 0.76 41.04 3.42
CA ARG A 191 1.65 40.00 2.87
C ARG A 191 1.11 39.38 1.57
N VAL A 192 -0.20 39.17 1.47
CA VAL A 192 -0.84 38.73 0.22
C VAL A 192 -0.70 39.80 -0.86
N SER A 193 -0.90 41.07 -0.50
CA SER A 193 -0.77 42.19 -1.45
C SER A 193 0.68 42.42 -1.91
N ALA A 194 1.66 42.26 -1.02
CA ALA A 194 3.09 42.41 -1.32
C ALA A 194 3.63 41.28 -2.21
N THR A 195 3.18 40.04 -1.99
CA THR A 195 3.58 38.90 -2.83
C THR A 195 2.97 39.00 -4.22
N GLN A 196 1.71 39.45 -4.32
CA GLN A 196 1.02 39.64 -5.59
C GLN A 196 1.60 40.79 -6.43
N SER A 197 2.05 41.86 -5.78
CA SER A 197 2.72 42.99 -6.45
C SER A 197 4.16 42.67 -6.87
N ALA A 198 4.93 41.95 -6.05
CA ALA A 198 6.26 41.49 -6.41
C ALA A 198 6.23 40.47 -7.57
N LEU A 199 5.23 39.59 -7.60
CA LEU A 199 5.00 38.66 -8.72
C LEU A 199 4.63 39.42 -9.99
N LYS A 200 3.72 40.41 -9.90
CA LYS A 200 3.32 41.27 -11.01
C LYS A 200 4.51 42.05 -11.59
N GLU A 201 5.36 42.63 -10.75
CA GLU A 201 6.56 43.37 -11.20
C GLU A 201 7.60 42.46 -11.86
N LYS A 202 7.81 41.25 -11.31
CA LYS A 202 8.72 40.26 -11.92
C LYS A 202 8.20 39.74 -13.26
N LEU A 203 6.90 39.59 -13.42
CA LEU A 203 6.28 39.18 -14.69
C LEU A 203 6.40 40.27 -15.76
N LEU A 204 6.20 41.54 -15.38
CA LEU A 204 6.34 42.70 -16.28
C LEU A 204 7.78 42.94 -16.75
N ARG A 205 8.79 42.55 -15.96
CA ARG A 205 10.21 42.67 -16.32
C ARG A 205 10.76 41.48 -17.12
N SER A 206 9.99 40.43 -17.35
CA SER A 206 10.43 39.30 -18.17
C SER A 206 10.38 39.68 -19.67
N PRO A 207 11.52 39.70 -20.39
CA PRO A 207 11.60 40.21 -21.76
C PRO A 207 10.91 39.31 -22.80
N THR A 208 10.41 38.14 -22.42
CA THR A 208 9.72 37.20 -23.31
C THR A 208 8.24 37.53 -23.54
N LEU A 209 7.70 38.58 -22.91
CA LEU A 209 6.30 39.01 -23.09
C LEU A 209 6.15 40.38 -23.78
N ALA A 210 7.24 41.11 -24.00
CA ALA A 210 7.19 42.49 -24.50
C ALA A 210 6.90 42.62 -26.01
N THR A 211 6.70 41.52 -26.75
CA THR A 211 6.29 41.55 -28.17
C THR A 211 4.82 41.18 -28.37
N ALA A 212 4.05 41.00 -27.30
CA ALA A 212 2.58 40.85 -27.35
C ALA A 212 1.90 42.15 -26.88
N GLY A 213 2.37 43.28 -27.41
CA GLY A 213 1.75 44.59 -27.22
C GLY A 213 0.76 44.88 -28.34
N SER A 214 -0.47 44.39 -28.22
CA SER A 214 -1.64 45.02 -28.86
C SER A 214 -2.90 44.60 -28.12
N ASN A 215 -3.77 45.56 -27.83
CA ASN A 215 -4.90 45.50 -26.90
C ASN A 215 -6.06 44.54 -27.28
N ASN A 216 -5.83 43.50 -28.09
CA ASN A 216 -6.89 42.68 -28.69
C ASN A 216 -6.65 41.16 -28.66
N GLY A 217 -5.90 40.63 -27.69
CA GLY A 217 -5.83 39.17 -27.56
C GLY A 217 -4.91 38.75 -26.44
N ASP A 218 -5.49 38.18 -25.39
CA ASP A 218 -4.73 37.49 -24.36
C ASP A 218 -4.15 36.20 -24.95
N LEU A 219 -2.98 36.30 -25.59
CA LEU A 219 -2.25 35.14 -26.13
C LEU A 219 -1.96 34.09 -25.03
N LEU A 220 -1.96 34.50 -23.76
CA LEU A 220 -1.87 33.58 -22.62
C LEU A 220 -3.15 32.73 -22.47
N ALA A 221 -4.32 33.24 -22.86
CA ALA A 221 -5.56 32.45 -22.91
C ALA A 221 -5.60 31.43 -24.05
N LEU A 222 -4.71 31.57 -25.05
CA LEU A 222 -4.51 30.61 -26.14
C LEU A 222 -3.54 29.48 -25.80
N LEU A 223 -2.69 29.68 -24.78
CA LEU A 223 -1.84 28.61 -24.31
C LEU A 223 -2.71 27.57 -23.58
N PRO A 224 -2.52 26.27 -23.82
CA PRO A 224 -3.17 25.26 -23.02
C PRO A 224 -2.78 25.49 -21.57
N GLY A 225 -3.76 25.52 -20.66
CA GLY A 225 -3.46 25.61 -19.23
C GLY A 225 -2.60 24.42 -18.83
N VAL A 226 -1.30 24.65 -18.70
CA VAL A 226 -0.35 23.63 -18.25
C VAL A 226 -0.53 23.49 -16.74
N GLY A 227 -0.93 22.29 -16.31
CA GLY A 227 -0.98 21.94 -14.90
C GLY A 227 0.41 22.05 -14.24
N PRO A 228 0.49 21.92 -12.90
CA PRO A 228 1.76 21.84 -12.21
C PRO A 228 2.64 20.74 -12.85
N PRO A 229 3.98 20.91 -12.85
CA PRO A 229 4.90 19.97 -13.47
C PRO A 229 4.91 18.59 -12.80
N GLU A 230 4.36 18.50 -11.59
CA GLU A 230 4.29 17.27 -10.79
C GLU A 230 2.87 16.71 -10.77
N ASN A 231 2.77 15.38 -10.90
CA ASN A 231 1.51 14.67 -10.72
C ASN A 231 1.04 14.79 -9.27
N ARG A 232 -0.24 15.12 -9.07
CA ARG A 232 -0.81 15.30 -7.73
C ARG A 232 -2.30 15.09 -7.68
N MET A 233 -2.79 14.78 -6.49
CA MET A 233 -4.20 14.65 -6.17
C MET A 233 -4.62 15.77 -5.24
N ILE A 234 -5.79 16.36 -5.50
CA ILE A 234 -6.42 17.36 -4.66
C ILE A 234 -7.78 16.86 -4.23
N ILE A 235 -8.04 16.83 -2.93
CA ILE A 235 -9.34 16.47 -2.35
C ILE A 235 -9.84 17.68 -1.55
N PRO A 236 -10.65 18.58 -2.16
CA PRO A 236 -11.01 19.86 -1.57
C PRO A 236 -11.68 19.75 -0.20
N LYS A 237 -12.63 18.80 -0.04
CA LYS A 237 -13.36 18.61 1.22
C LYS A 237 -12.46 18.26 2.40
N LEU A 238 -11.34 17.61 2.14
CA LEU A 238 -10.38 17.19 3.17
C LEU A 238 -9.20 18.17 3.33
N ASP A 239 -9.15 19.24 2.52
CA ASP A 239 -8.01 20.16 2.41
C ASP A 239 -6.70 19.45 2.09
N LEU A 240 -6.75 18.48 1.15
CA LEU A 240 -5.60 17.69 0.75
C LEU A 240 -5.07 18.11 -0.61
N ASN A 241 -3.75 18.32 -0.70
CA ASN A 241 -2.98 18.54 -1.92
C ASN A 241 -1.69 17.70 -1.84
N ILE A 242 -1.67 16.56 -2.52
CA ILE A 242 -0.74 15.45 -2.25
C ILE A 242 -0.06 15.01 -3.55
N PRO A 243 1.25 14.73 -3.55
CA PRO A 243 1.91 14.09 -4.69
C PRO A 243 1.28 12.74 -5.06
N LEU A 244 1.11 12.51 -6.35
CA LEU A 244 0.68 11.22 -6.92
C LEU A 244 1.90 10.50 -7.47
N VAL A 245 2.30 9.42 -6.80
CA VAL A 245 3.50 8.65 -7.10
C VAL A 245 3.11 7.39 -7.85
N THR A 246 3.84 7.08 -8.92
CA THR A 246 3.68 5.84 -9.68
C THR A 246 4.94 4.99 -9.49
N PRO A 247 4.86 3.83 -8.81
CA PRO A 247 6.01 2.94 -8.63
C PRO A 247 6.42 2.28 -9.96
N SER A 248 7.56 1.59 -9.94
CA SER A 248 8.03 0.81 -11.08
C SER A 248 7.04 -0.30 -11.45
N TYR A 249 6.89 -0.56 -12.73
CA TYR A 249 6.09 -1.69 -13.23
C TYR A 249 6.91 -2.98 -13.30
N GLN A 250 8.22 -2.95 -13.06
CA GLN A 250 9.11 -4.09 -13.28
C GLN A 250 8.72 -5.30 -12.42
N ALA A 251 8.45 -5.10 -11.13
CA ALA A 251 8.06 -6.17 -10.22
C ALA A 251 6.69 -6.77 -10.58
N LEU A 252 5.76 -5.95 -11.08
CA LEU A 252 4.48 -6.43 -11.60
C LEU A 252 4.68 -7.29 -12.86
N LEU A 253 5.49 -6.83 -13.80
CA LEU A 253 5.75 -7.52 -15.07
C LEU A 253 6.51 -8.84 -14.88
N SER A 254 7.33 -8.95 -13.84
CA SER A 254 8.04 -10.19 -13.47
C SER A 254 7.28 -11.07 -12.50
N GLU A 255 6.01 -10.75 -12.20
CA GLU A 255 5.17 -11.46 -11.22
C GLU A 255 5.82 -11.58 -9.83
N ASN A 256 6.73 -10.66 -9.49
CA ASN A 256 7.37 -10.57 -8.19
C ASN A 256 6.47 -9.79 -7.22
N TRP A 257 5.53 -10.48 -6.59
CA TRP A 257 4.57 -9.88 -5.67
C TRP A 257 5.20 -9.24 -4.43
N GLU A 258 6.29 -9.82 -3.90
CA GLU A 258 7.01 -9.27 -2.76
C GLU A 258 7.73 -7.96 -3.15
N GLY A 259 8.35 -7.94 -4.33
CA GLY A 259 8.96 -6.73 -4.90
C GLY A 259 7.92 -5.64 -5.16
N LEU A 260 6.76 -6.00 -5.71
CA LEU A 260 5.67 -5.06 -5.97
C LEU A 260 5.14 -4.42 -4.68
N GLU A 261 4.93 -5.23 -3.65
CA GLU A 261 4.51 -4.72 -2.33
C GLU A 261 5.55 -3.76 -1.77
N LYS A 262 6.83 -4.12 -1.84
CA LYS A 262 7.93 -3.23 -1.42
C LYS A 262 7.92 -1.90 -2.17
N ASP A 263 7.81 -1.94 -3.50
CA ASP A 263 7.78 -0.74 -4.35
C ASP A 263 6.59 0.17 -3.99
N ILE A 264 5.42 -0.41 -3.72
CA ILE A 264 4.23 0.33 -3.28
C ILE A 264 4.44 0.94 -1.89
N GLN A 265 4.99 0.19 -0.93
CA GLN A 265 5.26 0.70 0.42
C GLN A 265 6.28 1.84 0.41
N ASP A 266 7.33 1.74 -0.41
CA ASP A 266 8.33 2.80 -0.56
C ASP A 266 7.70 4.04 -1.21
N ALA A 267 6.85 3.88 -2.23
CA ALA A 267 6.14 4.98 -2.88
C ALA A 267 5.12 5.68 -1.95
N LEU A 268 4.46 4.94 -1.06
CA LEU A 268 3.52 5.49 -0.07
C LEU A 268 4.19 6.43 0.95
N GLN A 269 5.50 6.36 1.12
CA GLN A 269 6.25 7.31 1.96
C GLN A 269 6.32 8.71 1.33
N LEU A 270 6.12 8.80 0.01
CA LEU A 270 6.29 10.00 -0.82
C LEU A 270 4.97 10.65 -1.26
N GLY A 271 3.83 9.97 -1.07
CA GLY A 271 2.51 10.51 -1.42
C GLY A 271 1.43 9.44 -1.47
N VAL A 272 0.41 9.69 -2.29
CA VAL A 272 -0.57 8.65 -2.66
C VAL A 272 -0.06 7.91 -3.88
N VAL A 273 -0.37 6.63 -3.97
CA VAL A 273 0.19 5.73 -4.99
C VAL A 273 -0.84 5.41 -6.04
N HIS A 274 -0.53 5.71 -7.30
CA HIS A 274 -1.22 5.12 -8.45
C HIS A 274 -0.79 3.66 -8.55
N TYR A 275 -1.75 2.75 -8.38
CA TYR A 275 -1.48 1.32 -8.33
C TYR A 275 -0.97 0.81 -9.69
N PRO A 276 0.19 0.13 -9.75
CA PRO A 276 0.72 -0.38 -11.00
C PRO A 276 -0.24 -1.32 -11.72
N GLY A 277 -0.37 -1.16 -13.04
CA GLY A 277 -1.23 -1.99 -13.89
C GLY A 277 -2.68 -1.50 -14.02
N THR A 278 -3.08 -0.44 -13.32
CA THR A 278 -4.42 0.14 -13.48
C THR A 278 -4.42 1.30 -14.47
N ALA A 279 -5.60 1.64 -15.02
CA ALA A 279 -5.75 2.75 -15.96
C ALA A 279 -5.14 4.06 -15.43
N ARG A 280 -4.58 4.87 -16.33
CA ARG A 280 -4.16 6.24 -16.00
C ARG A 280 -5.38 7.18 -16.01
N PRO A 281 -5.28 8.38 -15.40
CA PRO A 281 -6.35 9.37 -15.50
C PRO A 281 -6.73 9.66 -16.96
N GLY A 282 -8.03 9.71 -17.27
CA GLY A 282 -8.52 9.92 -18.64
C GLY A 282 -8.58 8.67 -19.53
N GLN A 283 -8.01 7.54 -19.09
CA GLN A 283 -8.05 6.27 -19.84
C GLN A 283 -9.30 5.47 -19.50
N ALA A 284 -9.70 4.59 -20.42
CA ALA A 284 -10.72 3.58 -20.15
C ALA A 284 -10.21 2.62 -19.06
N GLY A 285 -11.07 2.31 -18.09
CA GLY A 285 -10.75 1.47 -16.95
C GLY A 285 -10.92 2.18 -15.62
N ASN A 286 -10.21 1.67 -14.61
CA ASN A 286 -10.28 2.14 -13.24
C ASN A 286 -8.91 2.68 -12.82
N PHE A 287 -8.80 4.00 -12.68
CA PHE A 287 -7.64 4.66 -12.10
C PHE A 287 -7.62 4.43 -10.58
N PHE A 288 -6.77 3.51 -10.12
CA PHE A 288 -6.75 3.09 -8.73
C PHE A 288 -5.65 3.80 -7.96
N VAL A 289 -6.01 4.38 -6.82
CA VAL A 289 -5.10 5.10 -5.93
C VAL A 289 -5.22 4.58 -4.51
N THR A 290 -4.08 4.31 -3.90
CA THR A 290 -4.00 3.88 -2.50
C THR A 290 -3.18 4.87 -1.66
N GLY A 291 -3.54 4.99 -0.38
CA GLY A 291 -2.87 5.86 0.58
C GLY A 291 -3.01 5.32 2.01
N HIS A 292 -2.05 5.66 2.88
CA HIS A 292 -2.11 5.23 4.28
C HIS A 292 -3.22 5.94 5.06
N SER A 293 -4.02 5.18 5.82
CA SER A 293 -4.98 5.73 6.78
C SER A 293 -4.32 6.08 8.10
N SER A 294 -3.22 5.42 8.44
CA SER A 294 -2.40 5.73 9.60
C SER A 294 -1.19 4.81 9.63
N TYR A 295 -0.08 5.27 10.18
CA TYR A 295 1.04 4.39 10.56
C TYR A 295 1.48 4.66 12.01
N TYR A 296 2.18 3.69 12.60
CA TYR A 296 2.88 3.87 13.86
C TYR A 296 3.72 5.18 13.91
N PRO A 297 3.74 5.91 15.04
CA PRO A 297 4.44 7.20 15.14
C PRO A 297 5.92 7.15 14.71
N TRP A 298 6.58 6.01 14.92
CA TRP A 298 8.01 5.77 14.66
C TRP A 298 8.36 5.47 13.20
N ALA A 299 7.40 5.36 12.29
CA ALA A 299 7.71 5.11 10.90
C ALA A 299 8.12 6.35 10.11
N PRO A 300 9.01 6.16 9.12
CA PRO A 300 9.40 7.20 8.20
C PRO A 300 8.24 7.61 7.28
N GLY A 301 8.36 8.79 6.68
CA GLY A 301 7.41 9.28 5.67
C GLY A 301 6.47 10.38 6.17
N LYS A 302 6.27 11.40 5.32
CA LYS A 302 5.41 12.56 5.61
C LYS A 302 3.92 12.24 5.44
N TYR A 303 3.59 11.21 4.66
CA TYR A 303 2.22 10.89 4.21
C TYR A 303 1.58 9.70 4.93
N LYS A 304 2.10 9.33 6.11
CA LYS A 304 1.64 8.19 6.93
C LYS A 304 0.16 8.19 7.33
N ASN A 305 -0.49 9.35 7.32
CA ASN A 305 -1.91 9.51 7.68
C ASN A 305 -2.70 10.19 6.56
N VAL A 306 -2.20 10.17 5.32
CA VAL A 306 -2.72 10.98 4.21
C VAL A 306 -4.20 10.71 3.90
N PHE A 307 -4.64 9.47 4.03
CA PHE A 307 -6.02 9.03 3.82
C PHE A 307 -6.72 8.65 5.14
N ALA A 308 -6.23 9.12 6.30
CA ALA A 308 -6.87 8.89 7.59
C ALA A 308 -8.35 9.34 7.60
N ARG A 309 -8.59 10.47 6.93
CA ARG A 309 -9.90 11.14 6.84
C ARG A 309 -10.68 10.78 5.59
N LEU A 310 -10.28 9.72 4.86
CA LEU A 310 -10.94 9.34 3.62
C LEU A 310 -12.42 8.96 3.82
N HIS A 311 -12.75 8.42 5.00
CA HIS A 311 -14.12 8.09 5.44
C HIS A 311 -15.04 9.32 5.63
N GLU A 312 -14.51 10.54 5.59
CA GLU A 312 -15.32 11.77 5.65
C GLU A 312 -15.86 12.18 4.27
N LEU A 313 -15.40 11.53 3.19
CA LEU A 313 -15.94 11.72 1.85
C LEU A 313 -17.22 10.91 1.66
N ASN A 314 -18.23 11.54 1.07
CA ASN A 314 -19.53 10.96 0.77
C ASN A 314 -19.75 10.89 -0.74
N VAL A 315 -20.77 10.12 -1.14
CA VAL A 315 -21.29 10.15 -2.52
C VAL A 315 -21.65 11.59 -2.91
N GLY A 316 -21.17 12.02 -4.07
CA GLY A 316 -21.32 13.39 -4.60
C GLY A 316 -20.13 14.31 -4.35
N ASP A 317 -19.23 13.96 -3.42
CA ASP A 317 -17.98 14.71 -3.24
C ASP A 317 -17.03 14.48 -4.42
N GLU A 318 -16.10 15.41 -4.60
CA GLU A 318 -15.17 15.39 -5.72
C GLU A 318 -13.71 15.36 -5.29
N PHE A 319 -12.88 14.86 -6.20
CA PHE A 319 -11.44 15.04 -6.16
C PHE A 319 -10.90 15.31 -7.55
N TRP A 320 -9.71 15.89 -7.58
CA TRP A 320 -9.03 16.30 -8.79
C TRP A 320 -7.68 15.63 -8.90
N VAL A 321 -7.29 15.28 -10.11
CA VAL A 321 -5.99 14.67 -10.39
C VAL A 321 -5.30 15.51 -11.46
N TYR A 322 -4.09 15.95 -11.17
CA TYR A 322 -3.18 16.49 -12.14
C TYR A 322 -2.23 15.38 -12.57
N TYR A 323 -2.21 15.07 -13.87
CA TYR A 323 -1.41 14.00 -14.41
C TYR A 323 -0.89 14.38 -15.80
N GLY A 324 0.43 14.37 -15.98
CA GLY A 324 1.05 14.71 -17.27
C GLY A 324 0.78 16.14 -17.74
N GLY A 325 0.51 17.07 -16.82
CA GLY A 325 0.14 18.45 -17.12
C GLY A 325 -1.35 18.69 -17.37
N ASP A 326 -2.16 17.63 -17.49
CA ASP A 326 -3.61 17.72 -17.64
C ASP A 326 -4.35 17.63 -16.31
N LYS A 327 -5.58 18.15 -16.27
CA LYS A 327 -6.46 18.17 -15.09
C LYS A 327 -7.69 17.30 -15.31
N TYR A 328 -7.91 16.36 -14.39
CA TYR A 328 -9.03 15.41 -14.39
C TYR A 328 -9.89 15.61 -13.15
N ARG A 329 -11.22 15.51 -13.30
CA ARG A 329 -12.19 15.66 -12.22
C ARG A 329 -12.95 14.35 -12.03
N TYR A 330 -13.10 13.94 -10.78
CA TYR A 330 -13.82 12.72 -10.41
C TYR A 330 -14.87 13.03 -9.35
N ILE A 331 -16.05 12.42 -9.48
CA ILE A 331 -17.14 12.50 -8.49
C ILE A 331 -17.36 11.11 -7.89
N ILE A 332 -17.39 11.04 -6.56
CA ILE A 332 -17.64 9.80 -5.82
C ILE A 332 -19.08 9.34 -6.06
N ARG A 333 -19.23 8.08 -6.47
CA ARG A 333 -20.51 7.44 -6.76
C ARG A 333 -20.87 6.35 -5.77
N LYS A 334 -19.89 5.72 -5.14
CA LYS A 334 -20.08 4.60 -4.22
C LYS A 334 -19.00 4.58 -3.14
N GLU A 335 -19.41 4.21 -1.94
CA GLU A 335 -18.55 3.92 -0.80
C GLU A 335 -18.84 2.52 -0.29
N GLU A 336 -17.81 1.72 -0.01
CA GLU A 336 -17.96 0.40 0.61
C GLU A 336 -16.72 -0.03 1.39
N GLU A 337 -16.92 -0.92 2.36
CA GLU A 337 -15.82 -1.62 3.03
C GLU A 337 -15.70 -3.06 2.55
N VAL A 338 -14.48 -3.47 2.20
CA VAL A 338 -14.19 -4.82 1.70
C VAL A 338 -13.11 -5.52 2.53
N LYS A 339 -13.02 -6.85 2.39
CA LYS A 339 -11.90 -7.62 2.93
C LYS A 339 -10.60 -7.28 2.17
N PRO A 340 -9.41 -7.30 2.80
CA PRO A 340 -8.14 -7.06 2.12
C PRO A 340 -7.87 -8.01 0.95
N THR A 341 -8.45 -9.21 0.96
CA THR A 341 -8.32 -10.23 -0.08
C THR A 341 -9.27 -10.01 -1.28
N ASN A 342 -10.12 -8.99 -1.25
CA ASN A 342 -11.04 -8.71 -2.35
C ASN A 342 -10.32 -7.94 -3.46
N VAL A 343 -9.88 -8.64 -4.50
CA VAL A 343 -9.16 -8.07 -5.63
C VAL A 343 -10.07 -7.45 -6.69
N ASN A 344 -11.38 -7.70 -6.66
CA ASN A 344 -12.34 -7.20 -7.66
C ASN A 344 -12.40 -5.65 -7.68
N VAL A 345 -11.91 -4.99 -6.62
CA VAL A 345 -11.79 -3.52 -6.57
C VAL A 345 -10.79 -2.97 -7.58
N LEU A 346 -9.92 -3.81 -8.14
CA LEU A 346 -8.93 -3.47 -9.17
C LEU A 346 -9.45 -3.68 -10.60
N ASP A 347 -10.69 -4.17 -10.77
CA ASP A 347 -11.29 -4.44 -12.09
C ASP A 347 -11.17 -3.24 -13.02
N GLN A 348 -10.86 -3.51 -14.31
CA GLN A 348 -10.62 -2.50 -15.33
C GLN A 348 -11.76 -2.49 -16.38
N PRO A 349 -12.88 -1.81 -16.11
CA PRO A 349 -14.01 -1.76 -17.03
C PRO A 349 -13.67 -0.96 -18.29
N VAL A 350 -13.59 -1.62 -19.44
CA VAL A 350 -13.19 -1.01 -20.72
C VAL A 350 -14.18 0.02 -21.28
N SER A 351 -15.42 0.03 -20.80
CA SER A 351 -16.49 0.92 -21.28
C SER A 351 -16.67 2.18 -20.43
N ARG A 352 -15.90 2.34 -19.34
CA ARG A 352 -16.06 3.46 -18.40
C ARG A 352 -14.72 4.07 -18.05
N ARG A 353 -14.77 5.32 -17.59
CA ARG A 353 -13.64 6.02 -16.98
C ARG A 353 -13.94 6.22 -15.51
N THR A 354 -13.34 5.37 -14.70
CA THR A 354 -13.60 5.31 -13.26
C THR A 354 -12.32 5.53 -12.50
N ALA A 355 -12.45 5.87 -11.23
CA ALA A 355 -11.33 5.92 -10.31
C ALA A 355 -11.73 5.31 -8.98
N THR A 356 -10.77 4.73 -8.28
CA THR A 356 -10.97 4.15 -6.97
C THR A 356 -9.95 4.71 -6.00
N LEU A 357 -10.42 5.24 -4.86
CA LEU A 357 -9.57 5.58 -3.73
C LEU A 357 -9.67 4.48 -2.68
N MET A 358 -8.52 4.00 -2.20
CA MET A 358 -8.46 2.93 -1.22
C MET A 358 -7.59 3.30 -0.03
N THR A 359 -8.04 2.92 1.17
CA THR A 359 -7.23 2.96 2.39
C THR A 359 -7.59 1.83 3.35
N CYS A 360 -6.79 1.64 4.41
CA CYS A 360 -7.11 0.67 5.46
C CYS A 360 -8.16 1.22 6.42
N THR A 361 -9.11 0.40 6.86
CA THR A 361 -10.16 0.79 7.82
C THR A 361 -10.41 -0.33 8.85
N PRO A 362 -10.78 0.00 10.10
CA PRO A 362 -10.75 1.34 10.74
C PRO A 362 -9.36 1.97 10.78
N VAL A 363 -9.29 3.29 10.94
CA VAL A 363 -8.03 4.03 11.10
C VAL A 363 -7.21 3.42 12.25
N GLY A 364 -5.91 3.21 12.04
CA GLY A 364 -5.03 2.52 12.98
C GLY A 364 -4.93 1.01 12.77
N THR A 365 -5.74 0.44 11.86
CA THR A 365 -5.82 -1.01 11.64
C THR A 365 -5.67 -1.36 10.17
N THR A 366 -5.51 -2.65 9.86
CA THR A 366 -5.42 -3.19 8.49
C THR A 366 -6.51 -4.24 8.21
N LEU A 367 -7.56 -4.29 9.05
CA LEU A 367 -8.58 -5.34 9.05
C LEU A 367 -9.43 -5.36 7.78
N ARG A 368 -9.77 -4.17 7.27
CA ARG A 368 -10.59 -3.98 6.08
C ARG A 368 -9.97 -2.90 5.18
N ARG A 369 -10.55 -2.74 3.99
CA ARG A 369 -10.25 -1.65 3.07
C ARG A 369 -11.49 -0.82 2.86
N LEU A 370 -11.37 0.48 3.05
CA LEU A 370 -12.38 1.46 2.62
C LEU A 370 -12.13 1.74 1.14
N ILE A 371 -13.19 1.66 0.35
CA ILE A 371 -13.18 1.81 -1.10
C ILE A 371 -14.16 2.92 -1.47
N LEU A 372 -13.66 3.95 -2.14
CA LEU A 372 -14.48 5.00 -2.75
C LEU A 372 -14.35 4.88 -4.26
N ALA A 373 -15.43 4.45 -4.93
CA ALA A 373 -15.48 4.40 -6.38
C ALA A 373 -16.08 5.69 -6.92
N ALA A 374 -15.41 6.26 -7.91
CA ALA A 374 -15.71 7.53 -8.52
C ALA A 374 -15.76 7.41 -10.05
N GLU A 375 -16.42 8.37 -10.67
CA GLU A 375 -16.60 8.47 -12.10
C GLU A 375 -15.93 9.76 -12.60
N GLU A 376 -15.25 9.67 -13.73
CA GLU A 376 -14.66 10.83 -14.38
C GLU A 376 -15.74 11.71 -15.01
N VAL A 377 -15.67 13.01 -14.76
CA VAL A 377 -16.60 14.00 -15.30
C VAL A 377 -15.83 15.13 -15.98
N ASP A 378 -16.48 15.79 -16.93
CA ASP A 378 -15.94 16.99 -17.56
C ASP A 378 -15.67 18.07 -16.48
N PRO A 379 -14.44 18.61 -16.42
CA PRO A 379 -14.06 19.66 -15.47
C PRO A 379 -14.96 20.90 -15.49
N LEU A 380 -15.51 21.26 -16.65
CA LEU A 380 -16.30 22.48 -16.88
C LEU A 380 -17.78 22.23 -16.68
N THR A 381 -18.33 21.18 -17.29
CA THR A 381 -19.77 20.93 -17.28
C THR A 381 -20.22 20.00 -16.15
N GLY A 382 -19.30 19.22 -15.57
CA GLY A 382 -19.62 18.20 -14.57
C GLY A 382 -20.38 16.99 -15.11
N THR A 383 -20.53 16.87 -16.43
CA THR A 383 -21.17 15.72 -17.07
C THR A 383 -20.22 14.54 -17.15
N SER A 384 -20.73 13.33 -16.91
CA SER A 384 -19.96 12.09 -17.07
C SER A 384 -19.36 11.97 -18.47
N LEU A 385 -18.08 11.61 -18.55
CA LEU A 385 -17.39 11.41 -19.83
C LEU A 385 -17.45 9.95 -20.25
N ILE A 386 -17.81 9.71 -21.51
CA ILE A 386 -17.68 8.38 -22.10
C ILE A 386 -16.25 8.15 -22.61
N VAL A 387 -15.89 6.87 -22.76
CA VAL A 387 -14.59 6.48 -23.32
C VAL A 387 -14.42 7.09 -24.72
N GLY A 388 -13.29 7.76 -24.93
CA GLY A 388 -12.94 8.41 -26.19
C GLY A 388 -13.35 9.88 -26.28
N GLN A 389 -14.23 10.38 -25.40
CA GLN A 389 -14.50 11.81 -25.32
C GLN A 389 -13.33 12.53 -24.65
N GLN A 390 -12.91 13.65 -25.22
CA GLN A 390 -12.03 14.60 -24.57
C GLN A 390 -12.88 15.77 -24.07
N HIS A 391 -12.44 16.44 -23.01
CA HIS A 391 -13.09 17.65 -22.53
C HIS A 391 -13.20 18.63 -23.70
N ALA A 392 -14.36 19.25 -23.86
CA ALA A 392 -14.53 20.31 -24.84
C ALA A 392 -13.66 21.49 -24.39
N LYS A 393 -12.42 21.57 -24.91
CA LYS A 393 -11.56 22.73 -24.71
C LYS A 393 -12.19 23.85 -25.54
N PRO A 394 -12.79 24.89 -24.95
CA PRO A 394 -13.28 26.00 -25.76
C PRO A 394 -12.05 26.60 -26.46
N LEU A 395 -11.91 26.33 -27.75
CA LEU A 395 -10.88 26.96 -28.56
C LEU A 395 -11.18 28.46 -28.51
N PRO A 396 -10.24 29.31 -28.09
CA PRO A 396 -10.49 30.74 -28.11
C PRO A 396 -10.80 31.13 -29.55
N LYS A 397 -11.84 31.95 -29.75
CA LYS A 397 -12.13 32.49 -31.09
C LYS A 397 -10.97 33.38 -31.47
N ILE A 398 -10.07 32.87 -32.30
CA ILE A 398 -8.94 33.63 -32.82
C ILE A 398 -9.51 34.64 -33.82
N ASN A 399 -9.41 35.94 -33.50
CA ASN A 399 -9.60 36.93 -34.55
C ASN A 399 -8.38 36.85 -35.47
N VAL A 400 -8.56 36.29 -36.67
CA VAL A 400 -7.48 36.07 -37.64
C VAL A 400 -6.78 37.40 -38.01
N GLU A 401 -7.49 38.52 -37.90
CA GLU A 401 -6.98 39.88 -38.14
C GLU A 401 -6.03 40.39 -37.05
N SER A 402 -5.98 39.71 -35.89
CA SER A 402 -5.10 40.06 -34.75
C SER A 402 -3.80 39.26 -34.72
N LEU A 403 -3.63 38.30 -35.63
CA LEU A 403 -2.38 37.55 -35.75
C LEU A 403 -1.34 38.43 -36.46
N PRO A 404 -0.10 38.53 -35.93
CA PRO A 404 0.98 39.18 -36.65
C PRO A 404 1.28 38.38 -37.92
N ILE A 405 1.12 39.01 -39.07
CA ILE A 405 1.49 38.46 -40.39
C ILE A 405 3.01 38.34 -40.49
#